data_AF-A0A512TIL2-F1
#
_entry.id   AF-A0A512TIL2-F1
#
_cell.length_a   1.000
_cell.length_b   1.000
_cell.length_c   1.000
_cell.angle_alpha   90.00
_cell.angle_beta   90.00
_cell.angle_gamma   90.00
#
_symmetry.space_group_name_H-M   'P 1'
#
loop_
_entity.id
_entity.type
_entity.pdbx_description
1 polymer ?
#
loop_
_entity_poly.entity_id
_entity_poly.type
_entity_poly.pdbx_seq_one_letter_code
_entity_poly.pdbx_strand_id
1 'polypeptide(L)'
;MVKGEIGELDKYHNREETVFIEYDRITLLPSVDEFKKIVKNNIKNSTINDTKAALILFDIDNFKHVNDSFGHEFGDVMLKW
;
A
#
# COMPACT_ATOMS: atom_id res chain seq x y z
N MET A 1 5.27 31.17 25.56
CA MET A 1 5.68 30.58 24.27
C MET A 1 6.14 29.14 24.52
N VAL A 2 5.22 28.19 24.69
CA VAL A 2 5.49 26.73 24.68
C VAL A 2 4.18 26.02 24.28
N LYS A 3 3.70 26.26 23.06
CA LYS A 3 2.53 25.55 22.49
C LYS A 3 2.79 24.99 21.07
N GLY A 4 3.97 25.27 20.50
CA GLY A 4 4.31 24.84 19.14
C GLY A 4 4.87 23.42 19.03
N GLU A 5 5.54 22.91 20.07
CA GLU A 5 6.31 21.65 19.98
C GLU A 5 5.44 20.38 20.19
N ILE A 6 4.39 20.48 21.01
CA ILE A 6 3.51 19.34 21.35
C ILE A 6 2.65 18.88 20.17
N GLY A 7 2.21 19.80 19.30
CA GLY A 7 1.39 19.47 18.13
C GLY A 7 2.17 18.88 16.96
N GLU A 8 3.49 18.99 16.94
CA GLU A 8 4.33 18.32 15.95
C GLU A 8 4.57 16.86 16.33
N LEU A 9 4.88 16.57 17.60
CA LEU A 9 5.08 15.20 18.11
C LEU A 9 3.83 14.31 17.94
N ASP A 10 2.64 14.83 18.22
CA ASP A 10 1.37 14.11 17.99
C ASP A 10 1.13 13.79 16.50
N LYS A 11 1.57 14.67 15.59
CA LYS A 11 1.47 14.42 14.15
C LYS A 11 2.42 13.32 13.68
N TYR A 12 3.62 13.23 14.26
CA TYR A 12 4.57 12.17 13.93
C TYR A 12 4.05 10.80 14.37
N HIS A 13 3.48 10.70 15.58
CA HIS A 13 2.86 9.46 16.07
C HIS A 13 1.67 9.02 15.19
N ASN A 14 0.78 9.95 14.85
CA ASN A 14 -0.36 9.66 13.97
C ASN A 14 0.09 9.24 12.57
N ARG A 15 1.24 9.74 12.10
CA ARG A 15 1.77 9.41 10.78
C ARG A 15 2.18 7.95 10.68
N GLU A 16 2.83 7.42 11.71
CA GLU A 16 3.22 6.01 11.74
C GLU A 16 1.99 5.11 11.72
N GLU A 17 0.98 5.40 12.55
CA GLU A 17 -0.29 4.66 12.55
C GLU A 17 -1.02 4.76 11.20
N THR A 18 -1.02 5.93 10.57
CA THR A 18 -1.63 6.13 9.26
C THR A 18 -0.93 5.31 8.17
N VAL A 19 0.40 5.26 8.19
CA VAL A 19 1.19 4.44 7.25
C VAL A 19 0.84 2.95 7.40
N PHE A 20 0.63 2.45 8.62
CA PHE A 20 0.24 1.04 8.83
C PHE A 20 -1.16 0.69 8.31
N ILE A 21 -2.05 1.68 8.13
CA ILE A 21 -3.40 1.50 7.56
C ILE A 21 -3.37 1.61 6.03
N GLU A 22 -2.53 2.51 5.52
CA GLU A 22 -2.43 2.83 4.09
C GLU A 22 -1.61 1.81 3.30
N TYR A 23 -0.80 0.96 3.96
CA TYR A 23 0.09 0.01 3.30
C TYR A 23 -0.04 -1.41 3.87
N ASP A 24 0.02 -2.40 2.99
CA ASP A 24 0.12 -3.80 3.36
C ASP A 24 1.45 -4.08 4.06
N ARG A 25 1.40 -4.77 5.22
CA ARG A 25 2.58 -4.91 6.10
C ARG A 25 3.61 -5.92 5.59
N ILE A 26 3.23 -6.78 4.64
CA ILE A 26 4.11 -7.81 4.08
C ILE A 26 4.81 -7.26 2.84
N THR A 27 4.04 -6.70 1.91
CA THR A 27 4.53 -6.24 0.60
C THR A 27 4.94 -4.77 0.57
N LEU A 28 4.54 -3.98 1.58
CA LEU A 28 4.64 -2.52 1.61
C LEU A 28 3.97 -1.81 0.43
N LEU A 29 3.11 -2.53 -0.30
CA LEU A 29 2.27 -1.95 -1.34
C LEU A 29 1.08 -1.22 -0.73
N PRO A 30 0.46 -0.27 -1.45
CA PRO A 30 -0.75 0.40 -0.98
C PRO A 30 -1.82 -0.62 -0.60
N SER A 31 -2.48 -0.40 0.54
CA SER A 31 -3.67 -1.14 0.93
C SER A 31 -4.77 -0.94 -0.13
N VAL A 32 -5.76 -1.82 -0.15
CA VAL A 32 -6.83 -1.76 -1.16
C VAL A 32 -7.52 -0.39 -1.19
N ASP A 33 -7.71 0.23 -0.03
CA ASP A 33 -8.35 1.55 0.05
C ASP A 33 -7.42 2.66 -0.45
N GLU A 34 -6.12 2.59 -0.17
CA GLU A 34 -5.15 3.55 -0.71
C GLU A 34 -4.96 3.38 -2.21
N PHE A 35 -4.87 2.14 -2.70
CA PHE A 35 -4.83 1.80 -4.11
C PHE A 35 -6.03 2.40 -4.88
N LYS A 36 -7.25 2.30 -4.33
CA LYS A 36 -8.45 2.91 -4.95
C LYS A 36 -8.33 4.43 -5.05
N LYS A 37 -7.77 5.11 -4.04
CA LYS A 37 -7.52 6.56 -4.10
C LYS A 37 -6.51 6.88 -5.20
N ILE A 38 -5.41 6.13 -5.28
CA ILE A 38 -4.36 6.28 -6.30
C ILE A 38 -4.96 6.10 -7.71
N VAL A 39 -5.74 5.04 -7.95
CA VAL A 39 -6.39 4.78 -9.24
C VAL A 39 -7.35 5.91 -9.61
N LYS A 40 -8.20 6.35 -8.67
CA LYS A 40 -9.14 7.46 -8.91
C LYS A 40 -8.42 8.74 -9.30
N ASN A 41 -7.31 9.06 -8.62
CA ASN A 41 -6.50 10.24 -8.93
C ASN A 41 -5.83 10.12 -10.30
N ASN A 42 -5.29 8.94 -10.64
CA ASN A 42 -4.70 8.70 -11.96
C ASN A 42 -5.71 8.84 -13.10
N ILE A 43 -6.92 8.28 -12.94
CA ILE A 43 -8.00 8.44 -13.93
C ILE A 43 -8.34 9.92 -14.11
N LYS A 44 -8.57 10.65 -13.01
CA LYS A 44 -8.87 12.08 -13.05
C LYS A 44 -7.78 12.87 -13.77
N ASN A 45 -6.51 12.62 -13.46
CA ASN A 45 -5.38 13.30 -14.08
C ASN A 45 -5.25 12.95 -15.56
N SER A 46 -5.52 11.71 -15.95
CA SER A 46 -5.51 11.30 -17.37
C SER A 46 -6.59 12.02 -18.17
N THR A 47 -7.78 12.21 -17.58
CA THR A 47 -8.87 12.99 -18.18
C THR A 47 -8.50 14.47 -18.33
N ILE A 48 -7.86 15.07 -17.32
CA ILE A 48 -7.46 16.50 -17.35
C ILE A 48 -6.38 16.75 -18.41
N ASN A 49 -5.44 15.82 -18.55
CA ASN A 49 -4.26 16.00 -19.40
C ASN A 49 -4.40 15.37 -20.80
N ASP A 50 -5.59 14.85 -21.13
CA ASP A 50 -5.84 14.10 -22.37
C ASP A 50 -4.82 12.96 -22.62
N THR A 51 -4.48 12.24 -21.56
CA THR A 51 -3.60 11.06 -21.61
C THR A 51 -4.36 9.77 -21.34
N LYS A 52 -3.75 8.63 -21.68
CA LYS A 52 -4.33 7.31 -21.42
C LYS A 52 -3.81 6.77 -20.09
N ALA A 53 -4.70 6.15 -19.33
CA ALA A 53 -4.35 5.32 -18.17
C ALA A 53 -4.52 3.84 -18.51
N ALA A 54 -3.71 2.98 -17.89
CA ALA A 54 -3.82 1.52 -17.98
C ALA A 54 -3.76 0.93 -16.57
N LEU A 55 -4.45 -0.19 -16.38
CA LEU A 55 -4.41 -0.98 -15.15
C LEU A 55 -3.98 -2.40 -15.50
N ILE A 56 -3.02 -2.92 -14.74
CA ILE A 56 -2.54 -4.30 -14.85
C ILE A 56 -3.04 -5.05 -13.62
N LEU A 57 -3.67 -6.19 -13.85
CA LEU A 57 -4.05 -7.16 -12.83
C LEU A 57 -3.30 -8.46 -13.12
N PHE A 58 -2.62 -9.00 -12.11
CA PHE A 58 -1.91 -10.26 -12.19
C PHE A 58 -2.05 -11.00 -10.85
N ASP A 59 -1.74 -12.30 -10.87
CA ASP A 59 -1.73 -13.17 -9.71
C ASP A 59 -0.49 -14.09 -9.75
N ILE A 60 -0.10 -14.67 -8.62
CA ILE A 60 1.00 -15.63 -8.54
C ILE A 60 0.45 -17.05 -8.70
N ASP A 61 0.77 -17.67 -9.83
CA ASP A 61 0.35 -19.04 -10.13
C ASP A 61 0.82 -20.03 -9.06
N ASN A 62 -0.07 -20.93 -8.66
CA ASN A 62 0.20 -22.01 -7.69
C ASN A 62 0.71 -21.53 -6.31
N PHE A 63 0.45 -20.29 -5.90
CA PHE A 63 0.94 -19.78 -4.62
C PHE A 63 0.44 -20.59 -3.41
N LYS A 64 -0.76 -21.18 -3.49
CA LYS A 64 -1.25 -22.13 -2.48
C LYS A 64 -0.34 -23.35 -2.33
N HIS A 65 0.15 -23.92 -3.43
CA HIS A 65 1.04 -25.07 -3.39
C HIS A 65 2.37 -24.73 -2.69
N VAL A 66 2.88 -23.51 -2.90
CA VAL A 66 4.06 -23.01 -2.18
C VAL A 66 3.79 -22.97 -0.68
N ASN A 67 2.67 -22.36 -0.26
CA ASN A 67 2.30 -22.29 1.15
C ASN A 67 2.11 -23.68 1.77
N ASP A 68 1.46 -24.60 1.05
CA ASP A 68 1.20 -25.96 1.53
C ASP A 68 2.50 -26.80 1.61
N SER A 69 3.50 -26.52 0.76
CA SER A 69 4.76 -27.28 0.71
C SER A 69 5.85 -26.74 1.65
N PHE A 70 5.90 -25.42 1.85
CA PHE A 70 7.00 -24.74 2.54
C PHE A 70 6.55 -23.91 3.75
N GLY A 71 5.24 -23.87 4.02
CA GLY A 71 4.64 -23.09 5.10
C GLY A 71 4.34 -21.64 4.69
N HIS A 72 3.39 -21.02 5.41
CA HIS A 72 2.95 -19.65 5.16
C HIS A 72 4.05 -18.61 5.35
N GLU A 73 4.96 -18.80 6.31
CA GLU A 73 6.09 -17.88 6.52
C GLU A 73 6.99 -17.78 5.29
N PHE A 74 7.16 -18.88 4.54
CA PHE A 74 7.91 -18.88 3.29
C PHE A 74 7.16 -18.15 2.18
N GLY A 75 5.83 -18.27 2.12
CA GLY A 75 4.98 -17.46 1.26
C GLY A 75 5.13 -15.96 1.56
N ASP A 76 5.11 -15.58 2.83
CA ASP A 76 5.32 -14.19 3.25
C ASP A 76 6.70 -13.66 2.82
N VAL A 77 7.74 -14.49 2.87
CA VAL A 77 9.08 -14.14 2.37
C VAL A 77 9.08 -13.97 0.86
N MET A 78 8.36 -14.79 0.09
CA MET A 78 8.26 -14.59 -1.37
C MET A 78 7.54 -13.30 -1.74
N LEU A 79 6.57 -12.88 -0.94
CA LEU A 79 5.83 -11.63 -1.15
C LEU A 79 6.61 -10.40 -0.70
N LYS A 80 7.60 -10.57 0.19
CA LYS A 80 8.55 -9.53 0.59
C LYS A 80 9.61 -9.36 -0.51
N TRP A 81 9.72 -8.15 -1.03
CA TRP A 81 10.81 -7.72 -1.92
C TRP A 81 11.68 -6.68 -1.23
#